data_AF-A0A2G4DNY0-F1
#
_entry.id   AF-A0A2G4DNY0-F1
#
_cell.length_a   1.000
_cell.length_b   1.000
_cell.length_c   1.000
_cell.angle_alpha   90.00
_cell.angle_beta   90.00
_cell.angle_gamma   90.00
#
_symmetry.space_group_name_H-M   'P 1'
#
loop_
_entity.id
_entity.type
_entity.pdbx_description
1 polymer ?
#
loop_
_entity_poly.entity_id
_entity_poly.type
_entity_poly.pdbx_seq_one_letter_code
_entity_poly.pdbx_strand_id
1 'polypeptide(L)'
;MIAWPDTRLLKLLDIELPILQAPMAGASGSAMAVAVGKAGGLPSLPCAMLTRAQIREEVARIRAGTHAPLNLNFFCHSTPPTDPQADADWKHLLKPYYDELGADFDAPTPTSNRAPFDEAACALVEELKPEVVSFHFGLPDPALLARVKATGAKVLSSATTVEEAVWLEARGCNAIIAMGYEAGGHRGMFLSDQLHTQVGTMALVPQIVDAVTIPVIAAGGIADSRGIAAAFMLGASAVLVGTAYLFTPEAKASALHQAALSRAQDSQTAITNIFTGRPARGIVNRIMRE
;
A
#
# COMPACT_ATOMS: atom_id res chain seq x y z
N MET A 1 30.86 -10.23 -1.37
CA MET A 1 29.88 -9.19 -0.98
C MET A 1 28.94 -8.99 -2.15
N ILE A 2 27.63 -9.17 -1.96
CA ILE A 2 26.64 -8.77 -2.96
C ILE A 2 26.60 -7.25 -2.91
N ALA A 3 27.11 -6.58 -3.95
CA ALA A 3 27.00 -5.13 -4.04
C ALA A 3 25.64 -4.78 -4.63
N TRP A 4 24.80 -4.07 -3.87
CA TRP A 4 23.54 -3.52 -4.38
C TRP A 4 23.86 -2.42 -5.41
N PRO A 5 23.21 -2.42 -6.60
CA PRO A 5 23.62 -1.54 -7.69
C PRO A 5 23.36 -0.06 -7.41
N ASP A 6 22.31 0.26 -6.65
CA ASP A 6 22.00 1.60 -6.19
C ASP A 6 21.78 1.59 -4.66
N THR A 7 22.61 2.34 -3.93
CA THR A 7 22.56 2.43 -2.46
C THR A 7 21.93 3.73 -1.96
N ARG A 8 21.43 4.60 -2.86
CA ARG A 8 20.82 5.89 -2.49
C ARG A 8 19.66 5.69 -1.52
N LEU A 9 18.80 4.71 -1.75
CA LEU A 9 17.65 4.46 -0.88
C LEU A 9 18.07 3.94 0.50
N LEU A 10 19.09 3.06 0.57
CA LEU A 10 19.61 2.55 1.84
C LEU A 10 20.09 3.70 2.73
N LYS A 11 20.84 4.64 2.16
CA LYS A 11 21.33 5.85 2.85
C LYS A 11 20.19 6.81 3.21
N LEU A 12 19.19 6.93 2.33
CA LEU A 12 18.06 7.83 2.55
C LEU A 12 17.17 7.38 3.71
N LEU A 13 16.95 6.07 3.83
CA LEU A 13 16.01 5.46 4.78
C LEU A 13 16.69 4.84 5.99
N ASP A 14 18.03 4.77 6.01
CA ASP A 14 18.85 4.15 7.06
C ASP A 14 18.53 2.65 7.28
N ILE A 15 18.46 1.90 6.18
CA ILE A 15 18.18 0.45 6.17
C ILE A 15 19.33 -0.34 5.55
N GLU A 16 19.44 -1.63 5.89
CA GLU A 16 20.54 -2.51 5.43
C GLU A 16 20.22 -3.21 4.11
N LEU A 17 18.95 -3.58 3.91
CA LEU A 17 18.46 -4.30 2.75
C LEU A 17 17.55 -3.42 1.90
N PRO A 18 17.67 -3.45 0.55
CA PRO A 18 16.82 -2.70 -0.37
C PRO A 18 15.46 -3.38 -0.56
N ILE A 19 14.84 -3.80 0.55
CA ILE A 19 13.60 -4.55 0.60
C ILE A 19 12.68 -3.87 1.61
N LEU A 20 11.60 -3.32 1.10
CA LEU A 20 10.52 -2.73 1.90
C LEU A 20 9.38 -3.75 1.98
N GLN A 21 8.86 -3.97 3.18
CA GLN A 21 7.64 -4.74 3.35
C GLN A 21 6.42 -3.86 3.07
N ALA A 22 5.52 -4.31 2.20
CA ALA A 22 4.35 -3.51 1.80
C ALA A 22 3.36 -3.36 2.96
N PRO A 23 2.87 -2.14 3.25
CA PRO A 23 1.81 -1.93 4.25
C PRO A 23 0.48 -2.53 3.77
N MET A 24 0.08 -3.69 4.32
CA MET A 24 -1.11 -4.43 3.87
C MET A 24 -2.22 -4.34 4.92
N ALA A 25 -3.10 -3.35 4.80
CA ALA A 25 -4.18 -3.11 5.75
C ALA A 25 -5.05 -4.37 5.97
N GLY A 26 -5.17 -4.81 7.22
CA GLY A 26 -5.87 -6.05 7.60
C GLY A 26 -5.05 -7.34 7.49
N ALA A 27 -3.86 -7.31 6.87
CA ALA A 27 -3.01 -8.49 6.68
C ALA A 27 -1.60 -8.37 7.26
N SER A 28 -1.10 -7.17 7.57
CA SER A 28 0.16 -6.93 8.28
C SER A 28 -0.05 -6.11 9.56
N GLY A 29 0.93 -6.17 10.46
CA GLY A 29 0.94 -5.43 11.74
C GLY A 29 2.30 -5.56 12.44
N SER A 30 2.34 -5.28 13.74
CA SER A 30 3.58 -5.13 14.50
C SER A 30 4.49 -6.35 14.47
N ALA A 31 3.94 -7.57 14.51
CA ALA A 31 4.76 -8.79 14.47
C ALA A 31 5.60 -8.89 13.17
N MET A 32 4.96 -8.65 12.03
CA MET A 32 5.62 -8.67 10.71
C MET A 32 6.62 -7.51 10.58
N ALA A 33 6.22 -6.31 11.01
CA ALA A 33 7.12 -5.16 11.03
C ALA A 33 8.37 -5.43 11.89
N VAL A 34 8.23 -6.00 13.09
CA VAL A 34 9.38 -6.35 13.93
C VAL A 34 10.29 -7.36 13.24
N ALA A 35 9.73 -8.41 12.62
CA ALA A 35 10.52 -9.42 11.90
C ALA A 35 11.32 -8.81 10.74
N VAL A 36 10.69 -7.94 9.94
CA VAL A 36 11.34 -7.23 8.82
C VAL A 36 12.44 -6.30 9.30
N GLY A 37 12.17 -5.52 10.35
CA GLY A 37 13.16 -4.61 10.93
C GLY A 37 14.37 -5.34 11.49
N LYS A 38 14.18 -6.49 12.15
CA LYS A 38 15.30 -7.34 12.61
C LYS A 38 16.11 -7.95 11.47
N ALA A 39 15.49 -8.15 10.30
CA ALA A 39 16.16 -8.67 9.12
C ALA A 39 16.89 -7.58 8.30
N GLY A 40 16.77 -6.30 8.66
CA GLY A 40 17.44 -5.19 7.99
C GLY A 40 16.67 -4.53 6.84
N GLY A 41 15.43 -4.97 6.57
CA GLY A 41 14.54 -4.29 5.62
C GLY A 41 13.79 -3.11 6.24
N LEU A 42 12.92 -2.45 5.46
CA LEU A 42 12.04 -1.40 6.00
C LEU A 42 10.70 -1.99 6.49
N PRO A 43 10.43 -1.98 7.80
CA PRO A 43 9.13 -2.35 8.34
C PRO A 43 8.05 -1.30 8.03
N SER A 44 6.83 -1.75 7.72
CA SER A 44 5.69 -0.86 7.46
C SER A 44 4.46 -1.22 8.28
N LEU A 45 3.79 -0.20 8.83
CA LEU A 45 2.49 -0.32 9.47
C LEU A 45 1.39 0.31 8.59
N PRO A 46 0.38 -0.46 8.13
CA PRO A 46 -0.78 0.10 7.43
C PRO A 46 -1.75 0.76 8.43
N CYS A 47 -1.80 2.09 8.42
CA CYS A 47 -2.63 2.85 9.35
C CYS A 47 -4.07 3.07 8.87
N ALA A 48 -4.36 2.84 7.58
CA ALA A 48 -5.63 3.22 6.96
C ALA A 48 -6.89 2.60 7.61
N MET A 49 -6.79 1.44 8.27
CA MET A 49 -7.91 0.77 8.95
C MET A 49 -7.80 0.80 10.48
N LEU A 50 -6.82 1.52 11.03
CA LEU A 50 -6.53 1.55 12.46
C LEU A 50 -7.02 2.86 13.09
N THR A 51 -7.57 2.76 14.28
CA THR A 51 -7.80 3.94 15.13
C THR A 51 -6.47 4.49 15.62
N ARG A 52 -6.43 5.77 16.02
CA ARG A 52 -5.19 6.39 16.55
C ARG A 52 -4.65 5.65 17.78
N ALA A 53 -5.52 5.13 18.64
CA ALA A 53 -5.12 4.32 19.79
C ALA A 53 -4.41 3.04 19.34
N GLN A 54 -4.99 2.32 18.37
CA GLN A 54 -4.36 1.13 17.79
C GLN A 54 -3.03 1.45 17.10
N ILE A 55 -2.91 2.58 16.40
CA ILE A 55 -1.63 2.99 15.79
C ILE A 55 -0.57 3.20 16.90
N ARG A 56 -0.89 3.90 18.00
CA ARG A 56 0.05 4.07 19.12
C ARG A 56 0.49 2.73 19.70
N GLU A 57 -0.45 1.81 19.94
CA GLU A 57 -0.14 0.48 20.46
C GLU A 57 0.74 -0.34 19.52
N GLU A 58 0.43 -0.35 18.23
CA GLU A 58 1.22 -1.06 17.22
C GLU A 58 2.62 -0.45 17.11
N VAL A 59 2.75 0.87 17.10
CA VAL A 59 4.07 1.55 17.09
C VAL A 59 4.85 1.24 18.36
N ALA A 60 4.23 1.27 19.54
CA ALA A 60 4.89 0.90 20.79
C ALA A 60 5.41 -0.55 20.75
N ARG A 61 4.60 -1.49 20.24
CA ARG A 61 5.02 -2.89 20.04
C ARG A 61 6.18 -3.01 19.06
N ILE A 62 6.17 -2.25 17.97
CA ILE A 62 7.26 -2.25 16.98
C ILE A 62 8.56 -1.73 17.58
N ARG A 63 8.51 -0.56 18.23
CA ARG A 63 9.69 0.08 18.84
C ARG A 63 10.28 -0.73 20.00
N ALA A 64 9.45 -1.53 20.69
CA ALA A 64 9.94 -2.48 21.69
C ALA A 64 10.63 -3.71 21.06
N GLY A 65 10.31 -4.05 19.82
CA GLY A 65 10.82 -5.23 19.13
C GLY A 65 12.00 -4.97 18.18
N THR A 66 12.17 -3.75 17.67
CA THR A 66 13.25 -3.38 16.76
C THR A 66 13.58 -1.88 16.83
N HIS A 67 14.82 -1.52 16.52
CA HIS A 67 15.29 -0.14 16.35
C HIS A 67 15.36 0.30 14.88
N ALA A 68 14.94 -0.55 13.95
CA ALA A 68 14.91 -0.21 12.52
C ALA A 68 13.99 1.00 12.25
N PRO A 69 14.28 1.81 11.23
CA PRO A 69 13.41 2.87 10.75
C PRO A 69 12.01 2.35 10.42
N LEU A 70 10.97 3.05 10.85
CA LEU A 70 9.58 2.63 10.69
C LEU A 70 8.85 3.47 9.64
N ASN A 71 8.18 2.79 8.72
CA ASN A 71 7.22 3.39 7.80
C ASN A 71 5.78 3.32 8.36
N LEU A 72 5.14 4.47 8.52
CA LEU A 72 3.69 4.56 8.72
C LEU A 72 2.99 4.89 7.40
N ASN A 73 2.06 4.02 6.98
CA ASN A 73 1.36 4.17 5.72
C ASN A 73 -0.07 4.69 5.91
N PHE A 74 -0.43 5.72 5.15
CA PHE A 74 -1.76 6.32 5.16
C PHE A 74 -2.35 6.41 3.76
N PHE A 75 -3.69 6.41 3.69
CA PHE A 75 -4.39 6.75 2.45
C PHE A 75 -4.62 8.26 2.39
N CYS A 76 -4.56 8.86 1.20
CA CYS A 76 -4.82 10.30 0.99
C CYS A 76 -5.85 10.53 -0.13
N HIS A 77 -6.78 9.59 -0.30
CA HIS A 77 -7.88 9.75 -1.24
C HIS A 77 -8.83 10.88 -0.79
N SER A 78 -9.49 11.52 -1.75
CA SER A 78 -10.61 12.41 -1.45
C SER A 78 -11.83 11.59 -1.01
N THR A 79 -12.50 12.03 0.06
CA THR A 79 -13.79 11.46 0.48
C THR A 79 -14.85 11.80 -0.57
N PRO A 80 -15.52 10.82 -1.20
CA PRO A 80 -16.61 11.12 -2.12
C PRO A 80 -17.79 11.74 -1.35
N PRO A 81 -18.61 12.59 -1.99
CA PRO A 81 -19.85 13.05 -1.39
C PRO A 81 -20.77 11.87 -1.09
N THR A 82 -21.56 11.99 -0.03
CA THR A 82 -22.58 10.99 0.31
C THR A 82 -23.68 10.97 -0.74
N ASP A 83 -24.05 9.77 -1.20
CA ASP A 83 -25.16 9.56 -2.13
C ASP A 83 -26.07 8.44 -1.60
N PRO A 84 -27.09 8.79 -0.78
CA PRO A 84 -27.99 7.80 -0.18
C PRO A 84 -28.77 6.98 -1.21
N GLN A 85 -29.04 7.53 -2.40
CA GLN A 85 -29.76 6.81 -3.44
C GLN A 85 -28.86 5.77 -4.09
N ALA A 86 -27.63 6.14 -4.45
CA ALA A 86 -26.65 5.19 -4.98
C ALA A 86 -26.34 4.07 -3.97
N ASP A 87 -26.23 4.39 -2.68
CA ASP A 87 -26.04 3.40 -1.62
C ASP A 87 -27.23 2.43 -1.53
N ALA A 88 -28.46 2.93 -1.62
CA ALA A 88 -29.67 2.11 -1.62
C ALA A 88 -29.77 1.22 -2.87
N ASP A 89 -29.49 1.77 -4.04
CA ASP A 89 -29.51 1.04 -5.32
C ASP A 89 -28.45 -0.07 -5.33
N TRP A 90 -27.23 0.22 -4.83
CA TRP A 90 -26.18 -0.78 -4.69
C TRP A 90 -26.56 -1.88 -3.70
N LYS A 91 -27.12 -1.53 -2.55
CA LYS A 91 -27.62 -2.52 -1.59
C LYS A 91 -28.71 -3.41 -2.22
N HIS A 92 -29.63 -2.81 -2.97
CA HIS A 92 -30.70 -3.53 -3.65
C HIS A 92 -30.17 -4.49 -4.72
N LEU A 93 -29.15 -4.11 -5.48
CA LEU A 93 -28.48 -4.99 -6.44
C LEU A 93 -27.91 -6.26 -5.76
N LEU A 94 -27.47 -6.14 -4.51
CA LEU A 94 -26.94 -7.26 -3.73
C LEU A 94 -28.03 -8.13 -3.07
N LYS A 95 -29.32 -7.75 -3.15
CA LYS A 95 -30.42 -8.46 -2.48
C LYS A 95 -30.45 -9.98 -2.73
N PRO A 96 -30.20 -10.49 -3.96
CA PRO A 96 -30.18 -11.94 -4.18
C PRO A 96 -29.17 -12.68 -3.30
N TYR A 97 -28.02 -12.07 -3.00
CA TYR A 97 -27.03 -12.66 -2.10
C TYR A 97 -27.49 -12.64 -0.63
N TYR A 98 -28.21 -11.59 -0.21
CA TYR A 98 -28.83 -11.55 1.13
C TYR A 98 -29.84 -12.68 1.28
N ASP A 99 -30.73 -12.84 0.29
CA ASP A 99 -31.76 -13.88 0.28
C ASP A 99 -31.13 -15.28 0.30
N GLU A 100 -30.09 -15.52 -0.51
CA GLU A 100 -29.37 -16.79 -0.56
C GLU A 100 -28.69 -17.14 0.78
N LEU A 101 -28.04 -16.16 1.42
CA LEU A 101 -27.29 -16.38 2.65
C LEU A 101 -28.17 -16.33 3.91
N GLY A 102 -29.45 -16.00 3.78
CA GLY A 102 -30.35 -15.76 4.91
C GLY A 102 -29.93 -14.56 5.77
N ALA A 103 -29.27 -13.58 5.17
CA ALA A 103 -28.81 -12.38 5.84
C ALA A 103 -29.93 -11.33 5.93
N ASP A 104 -29.91 -10.52 7.00
CA ASP A 104 -30.86 -9.43 7.17
C ASP A 104 -30.58 -8.29 6.19
N PHE A 105 -31.46 -8.13 5.20
CA PHE A 105 -31.38 -7.06 4.19
C PHE A 105 -31.63 -5.67 4.79
N ASP A 106 -32.40 -5.56 5.89
CA ASP A 106 -32.75 -4.29 6.50
C ASP A 106 -31.69 -3.81 7.51
N ALA A 107 -30.73 -4.67 7.87
CA ALA A 107 -29.61 -4.32 8.73
C ALA A 107 -28.84 -3.09 8.20
N PRO A 108 -28.38 -2.17 9.08
CA PRO A 108 -27.63 -0.99 8.66
C PRO A 108 -26.37 -1.35 7.87
N THR A 109 -26.13 -0.65 6.76
CA THR A 109 -24.89 -0.80 5.98
C THR A 109 -23.71 -0.29 6.81
N PRO A 110 -22.66 -1.10 7.04
CA PRO A 110 -21.48 -0.64 7.77
C PRO A 110 -20.77 0.51 7.06
N THR A 111 -20.31 1.49 7.82
CA THR A 111 -19.47 2.58 7.30
C THR A 111 -18.05 2.09 7.06
N SER A 112 -17.40 2.62 6.01
CA SER A 112 -16.00 2.33 5.71
C SER A 112 -15.11 2.74 6.88
N ASN A 113 -14.21 1.86 7.28
CA ASN A 113 -13.17 2.16 8.28
C ASN A 113 -11.87 2.70 7.65
N ARG A 114 -11.87 3.01 6.34
CA ARG A 114 -10.69 3.49 5.61
C ARG A 114 -10.69 5.01 5.53
N ALA A 115 -10.23 5.67 6.58
CA ALA A 115 -10.17 7.13 6.65
C ALA A 115 -8.99 7.68 5.82
N PRO A 116 -9.18 8.79 5.07
CA PRO A 116 -8.06 9.51 4.48
C PRO A 116 -7.25 10.26 5.55
N PHE A 117 -6.03 10.65 5.20
CA PHE A 117 -5.13 11.40 6.06
C PHE A 117 -5.72 12.79 6.36
N ASP A 118 -5.91 13.07 7.65
CA ASP A 118 -6.52 14.29 8.15
C ASP A 118 -5.63 14.98 9.21
N GLU A 119 -6.15 16.05 9.80
CA GLU A 119 -5.51 16.81 10.88
C GLU A 119 -5.11 15.93 12.08
N ALA A 120 -5.98 14.99 12.46
CA ALA A 120 -5.73 14.10 13.60
C ALA A 120 -4.64 13.06 13.29
N ALA A 121 -4.61 12.54 12.07
CA ALA A 121 -3.54 11.65 11.60
C ALA A 121 -2.20 12.40 11.51
N CYS A 122 -2.21 13.67 11.07
CA CYS A 122 -1.02 14.51 11.04
C CYS A 122 -0.46 14.78 12.44
N ALA A 123 -1.32 15.13 13.39
CA ALA A 123 -0.92 15.31 14.80
C ALA A 123 -0.30 14.02 15.39
N LEU A 124 -0.83 12.85 14.99
CA LEU A 124 -0.28 11.57 15.41
C LEU A 124 1.12 11.31 14.80
N VAL A 125 1.36 11.71 13.55
CA VAL A 125 2.69 11.64 12.93
C VAL A 125 3.67 12.56 13.66
N GLU A 126 3.24 13.77 14.04
CA GLU A 126 4.06 14.72 14.83
C GLU A 126 4.42 14.17 16.22
N GLU A 127 3.51 13.44 16.85
CA GLU A 127 3.71 12.76 18.13
C GLU A 127 4.67 11.57 17.99
N LEU A 128 4.41 10.66 17.04
CA LEU A 128 5.11 9.39 16.92
C LEU A 128 6.44 9.47 16.19
N LYS A 129 6.63 10.52 15.37
CA LYS A 129 7.85 10.82 14.58
C LYS A 129 8.44 9.57 13.90
N PRO A 130 7.68 8.91 13.02
CA PRO A 130 8.24 7.81 12.23
C PRO A 130 9.33 8.34 11.30
N GLU A 131 10.33 7.51 11.02
CA GLU A 131 11.41 7.88 10.10
C GLU A 131 10.90 7.99 8.66
N VAL A 132 9.82 7.28 8.35
CA VAL A 132 9.21 7.23 7.02
C VAL A 132 7.69 7.34 7.12
N VAL A 133 7.11 8.16 6.25
CA VAL A 133 5.65 8.20 6.03
C VAL A 133 5.39 7.91 4.57
N SER A 134 4.58 6.88 4.30
CA SER A 134 4.17 6.55 2.94
C SER A 134 2.70 6.87 2.72
N PHE A 135 2.39 7.39 1.53
CA PHE A 135 1.02 7.67 1.12
C PHE A 135 0.60 6.75 -0.03
N HIS A 136 -0.66 6.35 0.00
CA HIS A 136 -1.34 5.72 -1.13
C HIS A 136 -2.42 6.65 -1.66
N PHE A 137 -2.61 6.67 -2.99
CA PHE A 137 -3.53 7.56 -3.71
C PHE A 137 -3.10 9.02 -3.80
N GLY A 138 -1.79 9.29 -3.92
CA GLY A 138 -1.24 10.63 -4.12
C GLY A 138 -0.54 11.19 -2.87
N LEU A 139 -0.82 12.46 -2.54
CA LEU A 139 -0.32 13.14 -1.35
C LEU A 139 -1.46 13.86 -0.63
N PRO A 140 -1.36 14.08 0.70
CA PRO A 140 -2.34 14.88 1.42
C PRO A 140 -2.26 16.37 1.03
N ASP A 141 -3.15 17.18 1.60
CA ASP A 141 -3.12 18.64 1.46
C ASP A 141 -1.70 19.19 1.72
N PRO A 142 -1.22 20.19 0.93
CA PRO A 142 0.13 20.73 1.07
C PRO A 142 0.48 21.21 2.49
N ALA A 143 -0.47 21.74 3.26
CA ALA A 143 -0.22 22.18 4.64
C ALA A 143 0.05 20.99 5.57
N LEU A 144 -0.72 19.90 5.41
CA LEU A 144 -0.50 18.65 6.15
C LEU A 144 0.82 17.99 5.74
N LEU A 145 1.12 17.95 4.44
CA LEU A 145 2.39 17.42 3.93
C LEU A 145 3.59 18.19 4.51
N ALA A 146 3.52 19.52 4.56
CA ALA A 146 4.57 20.35 5.13
C ALA A 146 4.83 20.00 6.60
N ARG A 147 3.78 19.77 7.39
CA ARG A 147 3.88 19.35 8.80
C ARG A 147 4.47 17.96 8.95
N VAL A 148 4.08 16.99 8.12
CA VAL A 148 4.70 15.66 8.10
C VAL A 148 6.21 15.78 7.83
N LYS A 149 6.60 16.58 6.82
CA LYS A 149 8.02 16.80 6.49
C LYS A 149 8.78 17.51 7.61
N ALA A 150 8.14 18.42 8.36
CA ALA A 150 8.74 19.12 9.50
C ALA A 150 9.11 18.17 10.66
N THR A 151 8.55 16.96 10.72
CA THR A 151 8.97 15.93 11.68
C THR A 151 10.33 15.30 11.36
N GLY A 152 10.84 15.49 10.14
CA GLY A 152 12.04 14.85 9.62
C GLY A 152 11.77 13.57 8.82
N ALA A 153 10.52 13.09 8.79
CA ALA A 153 10.13 11.88 8.07
C ALA A 153 10.42 11.97 6.56
N LYS A 154 10.91 10.87 5.99
CA LYS A 154 11.00 10.70 4.53
C LYS A 154 9.63 10.35 3.98
N VAL A 155 9.20 11.08 2.96
CA VAL A 155 7.89 10.88 2.34
C VAL A 155 8.03 9.98 1.11
N LEU A 156 7.26 8.89 1.10
CA LEU A 156 7.12 7.98 -0.03
C LEU A 156 5.69 8.06 -0.57
N SER A 157 5.49 7.87 -1.87
CA SER A 157 4.14 7.66 -2.40
C SER A 157 4.15 6.79 -3.66
N SER A 158 3.01 6.13 -3.90
CA SER A 158 2.80 5.25 -5.04
C SER A 158 2.45 6.04 -6.31
N ALA A 159 3.18 5.76 -7.40
CA ALA A 159 2.85 6.18 -8.75
C ALA A 159 2.54 4.95 -9.61
N THR A 160 1.56 5.08 -10.47
CA THR A 160 1.13 4.05 -11.42
C THR A 160 1.36 4.44 -12.88
N THR A 161 1.73 5.70 -13.12
CA THR A 161 2.16 6.25 -14.40
C THR A 161 3.39 7.14 -14.21
N VAL A 162 4.08 7.46 -15.30
CA VAL A 162 5.21 8.40 -15.29
C VAL A 162 4.77 9.80 -14.86
N GLU A 163 3.59 10.24 -15.33
CA GLU A 163 3.02 11.54 -14.97
C GLU A 163 2.79 11.67 -13.46
N GLU A 164 2.26 10.62 -12.82
CA GLU A 164 2.09 10.56 -11.37
C GLU A 164 3.44 10.65 -10.64
N ALA A 165 4.48 9.98 -11.14
CA ALA A 165 5.81 10.02 -10.54
C ALA A 165 6.43 11.42 -10.59
N VAL A 166 6.37 12.08 -11.74
CA VAL A 166 6.84 13.47 -11.91
C VAL A 166 6.04 14.42 -11.01
N TRP A 167 4.73 14.22 -10.91
CA TRP A 167 3.86 15.02 -10.03
C TRP A 167 4.25 14.90 -8.56
N LEU A 168 4.60 13.69 -8.10
CA LEU A 168 5.05 13.40 -6.74
C LEU A 168 6.42 14.00 -6.43
N GLU A 169 7.38 13.86 -7.37
CA GLU A 169 8.70 14.47 -7.24
C GLU A 169 8.61 16.00 -7.13
N ALA A 170 7.80 16.64 -7.99
CA ALA A 170 7.58 18.08 -7.98
C ALA A 170 6.97 18.60 -6.65
N ARG A 171 6.33 17.72 -5.88
CA ARG A 171 5.75 18.02 -4.54
C ARG A 171 6.63 17.55 -3.39
N GLY A 172 7.84 17.11 -3.70
CA GLY A 172 8.88 16.85 -2.73
C GLY A 172 8.71 15.53 -1.98
N CYS A 173 8.19 14.50 -2.64
CA CYS A 173 8.45 13.10 -2.25
C CYS A 173 9.97 12.83 -2.23
N ASN A 174 10.41 11.94 -1.34
CA ASN A 174 11.81 11.54 -1.22
C ASN A 174 12.15 10.29 -2.03
N ALA A 175 11.17 9.44 -2.31
CA ALA A 175 11.28 8.34 -3.28
C ALA A 175 9.89 7.94 -3.80
N ILE A 176 9.86 7.34 -4.99
CA ILE A 176 8.63 6.93 -5.68
C ILE A 176 8.46 5.42 -5.59
N ILE A 177 7.27 4.96 -5.21
CA ILE A 177 6.89 3.54 -5.33
C ILE A 177 6.26 3.36 -6.71
N ALA A 178 7.02 2.81 -7.66
CA ALA A 178 6.55 2.48 -9.00
C ALA A 178 5.70 1.21 -8.94
N MET A 179 4.38 1.39 -8.84
CA MET A 179 3.42 0.33 -8.63
C MET A 179 2.88 -0.19 -9.96
N GLY A 180 3.45 -1.28 -10.47
CA GLY A 180 2.98 -1.92 -11.70
C GLY A 180 1.59 -2.56 -11.55
N TYR A 181 0.95 -2.82 -12.67
CA TYR A 181 -0.39 -3.42 -12.75
C TYR A 181 -0.50 -4.78 -12.05
N GLU A 182 0.60 -5.52 -11.94
CA GLU A 182 0.74 -6.82 -11.28
C GLU A 182 0.56 -6.74 -9.76
N ALA A 183 0.66 -5.56 -9.15
CA ALA A 183 0.56 -5.40 -7.71
C ALA A 183 -0.81 -5.83 -7.16
N GLY A 184 -0.80 -6.54 -6.02
CA GLY A 184 -1.99 -6.90 -5.24
C GLY A 184 -2.62 -5.69 -4.54
N GLY A 185 -3.89 -5.81 -4.16
CA GLY A 185 -4.59 -4.74 -3.42
C GLY A 185 -4.93 -3.52 -4.29
N HIS A 186 -5.24 -2.39 -3.65
CA HIS A 186 -5.69 -1.18 -4.33
C HIS A 186 -4.66 -0.60 -5.30
N ARG A 187 -5.10 -0.28 -6.52
CA ARG A 187 -4.32 0.54 -7.46
C ARG A 187 -4.09 1.93 -6.88
N GLY A 188 -2.83 2.36 -6.80
CA GLY A 188 -2.44 3.64 -6.20
C GLY A 188 -2.76 4.89 -7.04
N MET A 189 -3.52 4.76 -8.13
CA MET A 189 -3.77 5.84 -9.10
C MET A 189 -4.55 7.03 -8.50
N PHE A 190 -4.21 8.23 -8.96
CA PHE A 190 -4.77 9.48 -8.43
C PHE A 190 -4.87 10.64 -9.44
N LEU A 191 -4.15 10.64 -10.57
CA LEU A 191 -4.31 11.67 -11.61
C LEU A 191 -5.35 11.30 -12.67
N SER A 192 -5.60 10.00 -12.86
CA SER A 192 -6.60 9.47 -13.78
C SER A 192 -7.34 8.31 -13.13
N ASP A 193 -8.58 8.10 -13.54
CA ASP A 193 -9.43 6.95 -13.21
C ASP A 193 -9.43 5.87 -14.32
N GLN A 194 -8.70 6.10 -15.42
CA GLN A 194 -8.64 5.19 -16.56
C GLN A 194 -7.83 3.94 -16.22
N LEU A 195 -8.49 2.90 -15.69
CA LEU A 195 -7.84 1.66 -15.27
C LEU A 195 -7.09 0.94 -16.40
N HIS A 196 -7.58 1.03 -17.63
CA HIS A 196 -7.03 0.32 -18.79
C HIS A 196 -5.71 0.91 -19.31
N THR A 197 -5.31 2.09 -18.84
CA THR A 197 -4.04 2.75 -19.24
C THR A 197 -2.89 2.47 -18.27
N GLN A 198 -3.16 1.70 -17.21
CA GLN A 198 -2.17 1.35 -16.19
C GLN A 198 -1.06 0.44 -16.76
N VAL A 199 0.17 0.68 -16.34
CA VAL A 199 1.37 0.04 -16.93
C VAL A 199 1.87 -1.12 -16.06
N GLY A 200 2.37 -2.19 -16.69
CA GLY A 200 3.01 -3.31 -15.99
C GLY A 200 4.40 -2.96 -15.43
N THR A 201 4.83 -3.63 -14.36
CA THR A 201 6.07 -3.34 -13.61
C THR A 201 7.30 -3.25 -14.52
N MET A 202 7.43 -4.21 -15.46
CA MET A 202 8.57 -4.28 -16.38
C MET A 202 8.75 -3.00 -17.21
N ALA A 203 7.65 -2.39 -17.65
CA ALA A 203 7.68 -1.18 -18.46
C ALA A 203 7.64 0.09 -17.60
N LEU A 204 6.91 0.07 -16.47
CA LEU A 204 6.71 1.23 -15.62
C LEU A 204 8.00 1.66 -14.90
N VAL A 205 8.73 0.70 -14.32
CA VAL A 205 9.93 0.97 -13.51
C VAL A 205 10.99 1.77 -14.28
N PRO A 206 11.50 1.31 -15.44
CA PRO A 206 12.56 2.04 -16.14
C PRO A 206 12.09 3.42 -16.63
N GLN A 207 10.84 3.54 -17.09
CA GLN A 207 10.29 4.82 -17.53
C GLN A 207 10.18 5.85 -16.40
N ILE A 208 9.83 5.41 -15.18
CA ILE A 208 9.86 6.30 -14.01
C ILE A 208 11.30 6.65 -13.66
N VAL A 209 12.22 5.67 -13.64
CA VAL A 209 13.64 5.90 -13.34
C VAL A 209 14.25 6.95 -14.26
N ASP A 210 13.93 6.92 -15.56
CA ASP A 210 14.42 7.89 -16.53
C ASP A 210 13.79 9.29 -16.38
N ALA A 211 12.59 9.36 -15.80
CA ALA A 211 11.80 10.58 -15.71
C ALA A 211 11.97 11.36 -14.39
N VAL A 212 12.49 10.74 -13.33
CA VAL A 212 12.68 11.37 -12.01
C VAL A 212 14.13 11.28 -11.53
N THR A 213 14.53 12.17 -10.64
CA THR A 213 15.88 12.20 -10.06
C THR A 213 15.97 11.44 -8.73
N ILE A 214 14.86 11.36 -8.01
CA ILE A 214 14.77 10.66 -6.72
C ILE A 214 14.74 9.12 -6.87
N PRO A 215 15.10 8.35 -5.82
CA PRO A 215 15.08 6.89 -5.87
C PRO A 215 13.71 6.31 -6.23
N VAL A 216 13.72 5.20 -6.97
CA VAL A 216 12.51 4.47 -7.39
C VAL A 216 12.49 3.10 -6.73
N ILE A 217 11.34 2.73 -6.17
CA ILE A 217 11.07 1.46 -5.51
C ILE A 217 10.11 0.68 -6.38
N ALA A 218 10.54 -0.47 -6.90
CA ALA A 218 9.68 -1.31 -7.74
C ALA A 218 8.65 -2.07 -6.89
N ALA A 219 7.37 -2.03 -7.28
CA ALA A 219 6.30 -2.74 -6.60
C ALA A 219 5.38 -3.45 -7.60
N GLY A 220 5.03 -4.71 -7.30
CA GLY A 220 4.12 -5.53 -8.11
C GLY A 220 4.83 -6.65 -8.87
N GLY A 221 4.36 -7.89 -8.67
CA GLY A 221 4.93 -9.09 -9.31
C GLY A 221 6.27 -9.58 -8.72
N ILE A 222 6.81 -8.93 -7.69
CA ILE A 222 8.09 -9.28 -7.07
C ILE A 222 7.84 -10.19 -5.86
N ALA A 223 8.29 -11.45 -5.96
CA ALA A 223 8.08 -12.45 -4.91
C ALA A 223 9.35 -13.21 -4.49
N ASP A 224 10.41 -13.17 -5.30
CA ASP A 224 11.66 -13.87 -5.04
C ASP A 224 12.89 -13.10 -5.55
N SER A 225 14.08 -13.69 -5.41
CA SER A 225 15.35 -13.10 -5.80
C SER A 225 15.45 -12.78 -7.30
N ARG A 226 14.73 -13.50 -8.17
CA ARG A 226 14.73 -13.25 -9.62
C ARG A 226 13.99 -11.95 -9.92
N GLY A 227 12.82 -11.76 -9.30
CA GLY A 227 12.07 -10.51 -9.40
C GLY A 227 12.83 -9.31 -8.84
N ILE A 228 13.55 -9.51 -7.73
CA ILE A 228 14.42 -8.49 -7.14
C ILE A 228 15.56 -8.11 -8.08
N ALA A 229 16.28 -9.10 -8.62
CA ALA A 229 17.37 -8.87 -9.56
C ALA A 229 16.87 -8.15 -10.83
N ALA A 230 15.72 -8.55 -11.37
CA ALA A 230 15.10 -7.90 -12.53
C ALA A 230 14.76 -6.43 -12.24
N ALA A 231 14.12 -6.13 -11.10
CA ALA A 231 13.80 -4.77 -10.72
C ALA A 231 15.04 -3.87 -10.63
N PHE A 232 16.15 -4.39 -10.12
CA PHE A 232 17.41 -3.66 -10.06
C PHE A 232 18.05 -3.46 -11.43
N MET A 233 17.94 -4.42 -12.35
CA MET A 233 18.39 -4.23 -13.74
C MET A 233 17.57 -3.16 -14.48
N LEU A 234 16.31 -2.96 -14.07
CA LEU A 234 15.45 -1.89 -14.58
C LEU A 234 15.73 -0.53 -13.92
N GLY A 235 16.70 -0.44 -13.01
CA GLY A 235 17.13 0.82 -12.38
C GLY A 235 16.46 1.15 -11.03
N ALA A 236 15.63 0.25 -10.48
CA ALA A 236 15.06 0.47 -9.15
C ALA A 236 16.16 0.44 -8.06
N SER A 237 16.04 1.33 -7.08
CA SER A 237 16.93 1.40 -5.91
C SER A 237 16.51 0.44 -4.78
N ALA A 238 15.27 -0.05 -4.81
CA ALA A 238 14.75 -1.08 -3.91
C ALA A 238 13.49 -1.75 -4.47
N VAL A 239 12.98 -2.73 -3.74
CA VAL A 239 11.69 -3.37 -4.01
C VAL A 239 10.73 -3.19 -2.84
N LEU A 240 9.43 -3.08 -3.15
CA LEU A 240 8.34 -3.18 -2.18
C LEU A 240 7.62 -4.51 -2.40
N VAL A 241 7.70 -5.40 -1.43
CA VAL A 241 7.16 -6.76 -1.52
C VAL A 241 5.92 -6.89 -0.66
N GLY A 242 4.81 -7.32 -1.25
CA GLY A 242 3.51 -7.50 -0.57
C GLY A 242 3.12 -8.98 -0.48
N THR A 243 2.57 -9.53 -1.57
CA THR A 243 1.98 -10.88 -1.61
C THR A 243 2.86 -11.98 -1.01
N ALA A 244 4.18 -11.93 -1.20
CA ALA A 244 5.08 -12.95 -0.63
C ALA A 244 5.07 -12.96 0.91
N TYR A 245 4.91 -11.80 1.56
CA TYR A 245 4.80 -11.71 3.02
C TYR A 245 3.48 -12.29 3.56
N LEU A 246 2.46 -12.51 2.72
CA LEU A 246 1.20 -13.13 3.17
C LEU A 246 1.35 -14.63 3.52
N PHE A 247 2.50 -15.23 3.20
CA PHE A 247 2.82 -16.62 3.52
C PHE A 247 3.68 -16.77 4.78
N THR A 248 4.01 -15.67 5.48
CA THR A 248 4.83 -15.72 6.70
C THR A 248 3.95 -15.96 7.93
N PRO A 249 4.50 -16.54 9.02
CA PRO A 249 3.73 -16.80 10.24
C PRO A 249 3.22 -15.52 10.93
N GLU A 250 3.82 -14.35 10.65
CA GLU A 250 3.39 -13.06 11.19
C GLU A 250 2.22 -12.42 10.45
N ALA A 251 1.83 -12.97 9.29
CA ALA A 251 0.71 -12.46 8.50
C ALA A 251 -0.61 -12.62 9.26
N LYS A 252 -1.42 -11.55 9.25
CA LYS A 252 -2.77 -11.53 9.83
C LYS A 252 -3.86 -11.98 8.83
N ALA A 253 -3.47 -12.51 7.66
CA ALA A 253 -4.41 -13.04 6.68
C ALA A 253 -5.18 -14.23 7.28
N SER A 254 -6.51 -14.24 7.08
CA SER A 254 -7.37 -15.33 7.59
C SER A 254 -6.99 -16.68 6.97
N ALA A 255 -7.31 -17.77 7.66
CA ALA A 255 -7.07 -19.12 7.16
C ALA A 255 -7.72 -19.37 5.78
N LEU A 256 -8.91 -18.79 5.56
CA LEU A 256 -9.60 -18.83 4.25
C LEU A 256 -8.79 -18.10 3.17
N HIS A 257 -8.24 -16.93 3.48
CA HIS A 257 -7.43 -16.18 2.53
C HIS A 257 -6.11 -16.89 2.22
N GLN A 258 -5.43 -17.45 3.23
CA GLN A 258 -4.21 -18.25 3.02
C GLN A 258 -4.47 -19.50 2.18
N ALA A 259 -5.58 -20.20 2.43
CA ALA A 259 -6.00 -21.34 1.61
C ALA A 259 -6.31 -20.93 0.15
N ALA A 260 -6.90 -19.76 -0.06
CA ALA A 260 -7.10 -19.23 -1.41
C ALA A 260 -5.77 -18.87 -2.10
N LEU A 261 -4.86 -18.18 -1.41
CA LEU A 261 -3.54 -17.79 -1.93
C LEU A 261 -2.69 -18.99 -2.33
N SER A 262 -2.70 -20.06 -1.54
CA SER A 262 -1.95 -21.29 -1.84
C SER A 262 -2.47 -22.08 -3.04
N ARG A 263 -3.70 -21.85 -3.48
CA ARG A 263 -4.35 -22.56 -4.59
C ARG A 263 -4.51 -21.71 -5.85
N ALA A 264 -4.41 -20.40 -5.72
CA ALA A 264 -4.60 -19.47 -6.82
C ALA A 264 -3.52 -19.64 -7.90
N GLN A 265 -3.95 -19.59 -9.16
CA GLN A 265 -3.08 -19.58 -10.33
C GLN A 265 -2.88 -18.14 -10.83
N ASP A 266 -1.89 -17.95 -11.71
CA ASP A 266 -1.54 -16.64 -12.28
C ASP A 266 -2.74 -15.97 -12.99
N SER A 267 -3.59 -16.76 -13.66
CA SER A 267 -4.76 -16.29 -14.38
C SER A 267 -5.98 -15.99 -13.50
N GLN A 268 -5.89 -16.17 -12.18
CA GLN A 268 -7.03 -16.12 -11.26
C GLN A 268 -7.06 -14.86 -10.40
N THR A 269 -6.35 -13.80 -10.79
CA THR A 269 -6.51 -12.47 -10.17
C THR A 269 -7.06 -11.46 -11.17
N ALA A 270 -7.95 -10.59 -10.70
CA ALA A 270 -8.49 -9.51 -11.50
C ALA A 270 -8.59 -8.23 -10.69
N ILE A 271 -8.65 -7.10 -11.38
CA ILE A 271 -8.98 -5.82 -10.77
C ILE A 271 -10.50 -5.74 -10.61
N THR A 272 -10.95 -5.35 -9.41
CA THR A 272 -12.36 -5.11 -9.11
C THR A 272 -12.51 -3.91 -8.19
N ASN A 273 -13.65 -3.22 -8.27
CA ASN A 273 -14.04 -2.15 -7.35
C ASN A 273 -15.15 -2.57 -6.38
N ILE A 274 -15.73 -3.76 -6.52
CA ILE A 274 -16.97 -4.15 -5.82
C ILE A 274 -16.84 -4.20 -4.29
N PHE A 275 -15.62 -4.40 -3.75
CA PHE A 275 -15.40 -4.52 -2.30
C PHE A 275 -15.22 -3.17 -1.60
N THR A 276 -14.81 -2.12 -2.33
CA THR A 276 -14.40 -0.86 -1.70
C THR A 276 -14.73 0.40 -2.50
N GLY A 277 -15.34 0.28 -3.68
CA GLY A 277 -15.54 1.38 -4.63
C GLY A 277 -14.29 1.84 -5.39
N ARG A 278 -13.11 1.27 -5.12
CA ARG A 278 -11.84 1.61 -5.81
C ARG A 278 -11.19 0.36 -6.43
N PRO A 279 -10.53 0.47 -7.60
CA PRO A 279 -9.89 -0.66 -8.24
C PRO A 279 -8.83 -1.33 -7.34
N ALA A 280 -9.00 -2.62 -7.09
CA ALA A 280 -8.07 -3.44 -6.31
C ALA A 280 -7.89 -4.83 -6.95
N ARG A 281 -6.66 -5.34 -6.96
CA ARG A 281 -6.35 -6.70 -7.41
C ARG A 281 -6.65 -7.70 -6.29
N GLY A 282 -7.49 -8.68 -6.59
CA GLY A 282 -7.80 -9.80 -5.71
C GLY A 282 -7.96 -11.11 -6.49
N ILE A 283 -8.00 -12.23 -5.76
CA ILE A 283 -8.33 -13.54 -6.34
C ILE A 283 -9.79 -13.50 -6.78
N VAL A 284 -10.04 -13.89 -8.04
CA VAL A 284 -11.39 -13.92 -8.63
C VAL A 284 -12.27 -14.88 -7.84
N ASN A 285 -13.27 -14.33 -7.16
CA ASN A 285 -14.28 -15.09 -6.43
C ASN A 285 -15.66 -14.95 -7.10
N ARG A 286 -16.70 -15.52 -6.48
CA ARG A 286 -18.05 -15.57 -7.07
C ARG A 286 -18.60 -14.18 -7.38
N ILE A 287 -18.58 -13.27 -6.41
CA ILE A 287 -19.12 -11.91 -6.55
C ILE A 287 -18.32 -11.05 -7.55
N MET A 288 -17.09 -11.44 -7.90
CA MET A 288 -16.33 -10.78 -8.99
C MET A 288 -16.69 -11.30 -10.39
N ARG A 289 -17.31 -12.49 -10.49
CA ARG A 289 -17.67 -13.11 -11.78
C ARG A 289 -19.11 -12.85 -12.19
N GLU A 290 -19.99 -12.73 -11.20
CA GLU A 290 -21.40 -12.38 -11.35
C GLU A 290 -21.55 -10.86 -11.42
#